data_AF-A0A849HBF1-F1
#
_entry.id   AF-A0A849HBF1-F1
#
_cell.length_a   1.000
_cell.length_b   1.000
_cell.length_c   1.000
_cell.angle_alpha   90.00
_cell.angle_beta   90.00
_cell.angle_gamma   90.00
#
_symmetry.space_group_name_H-M   'P 1'
#
loop_
_entity.id
_entity.type
_entity.pdbx_description
1 polymer ?
#
loop_
_entity_poly.entity_id
_entity_poly.type
_entity_poly.pdbx_seq_one_letter_code
_entity_poly.pdbx_strand_id
1 'polypeptide(L)'
;MTLLSRERVRVVIQDDHGAMARALAERVASIVREKNAAGEWATLGLATGSTPIGLYRELIRIHREEGLDFSRVRTFNLDEYYPMDPGSHNSYVRYMWENLFKELEIPPENVTVPDGTVPKGDLDEYCRSYDAAIEEAGGIDFMLLGIGRSGHIGFNEPGSPRESRTHLVFLDSITRADAASDFFGEENVPLEAITMGVASIMDAKEIALLATGEHKARIVRRAVEGEVHPDVAATYLQGHPNATFYLDRPASAELTRVATPWLLGEVEWYPRRETEAVIWLSQLVGRSILRLSTKDYRDNHLSSLVAKHGSAETVNGDVFNRVIARIRGKSRLPSGRRVLVFSPHPDDDVISMGGILRKLVENGNEVTVAYQTSGNIAVFDHDVRRYLDFYQRGEAVLGAGAGASDGRMGEIREALARKAPGEVDTPEVQALKRVIREAEAVSALESVG
;
A
#
# COMPACT_ATOMS: atom_id res chain seq x y z
N MET A 1 -14.76 -23.74 -24.17
CA MET A 1 -13.58 -22.86 -24.07
C MET A 1 -13.35 -22.61 -22.59
N THR A 2 -12.34 -23.22 -21.98
CA THR A 2 -12.02 -22.99 -20.56
C THR A 2 -11.64 -21.53 -20.42
N LEU A 3 -12.41 -20.74 -19.65
CA LEU A 3 -12.03 -19.37 -19.34
C LEU A 3 -10.78 -19.45 -18.47
N LEU A 4 -9.62 -19.07 -19.00
CA LEU A 4 -8.36 -19.08 -18.25
C LEU A 4 -8.32 -17.97 -17.18
N SER A 5 -9.24 -16.98 -17.28
CA SER A 5 -9.29 -15.78 -16.44
C SER A 5 -10.72 -15.19 -16.45
N ARG A 6 -11.11 -14.47 -15.38
CA ARG A 6 -12.33 -13.63 -15.33
C ARG A 6 -12.02 -12.14 -15.53
N GLU A 7 -10.74 -11.82 -15.52
CA GLU A 7 -10.20 -10.49 -15.69
C GLU A 7 -10.57 -9.93 -17.08
N ARG A 8 -11.12 -8.72 -17.09
CA ARG A 8 -11.58 -7.97 -18.27
C ARG A 8 -10.55 -6.97 -18.78
N VAL A 9 -9.37 -6.96 -18.16
CA VAL A 9 -8.19 -6.16 -18.48
C VAL A 9 -6.96 -7.03 -18.27
N ARG A 10 -5.85 -6.72 -18.95
CA ARG A 10 -4.62 -7.49 -18.79
C ARG A 10 -4.10 -7.37 -17.36
N VAL A 11 -3.80 -8.52 -16.73
CA VAL A 11 -3.23 -8.59 -15.38
C VAL A 11 -1.92 -9.35 -15.41
N VAL A 12 -0.85 -8.75 -14.87
CA VAL A 12 0.46 -9.36 -14.68
C VAL A 12 0.69 -9.49 -13.18
N ILE A 13 0.91 -10.71 -12.70
CA ILE A 13 1.30 -10.96 -11.30
C ILE A 13 2.81 -11.18 -11.28
N GLN A 14 3.50 -10.41 -10.46
CA GLN A 14 4.93 -10.56 -10.20
C GLN A 14 5.15 -11.17 -8.82
N ASP A 15 6.23 -11.93 -8.69
CA ASP A 15 6.58 -12.62 -7.44
C ASP A 15 7.09 -11.66 -6.37
N ASP A 16 7.85 -10.64 -6.80
CA ASP A 16 8.42 -9.62 -5.93
C ASP A 16 8.14 -8.20 -6.45
N HIS A 17 7.98 -7.27 -5.50
CA HIS A 17 7.78 -5.85 -5.78
C HIS A 17 8.94 -5.26 -6.60
N GLY A 18 10.18 -5.73 -6.39
CA GLY A 18 11.35 -5.30 -7.14
C GLY A 18 11.30 -5.69 -8.62
N ALA A 19 10.82 -6.89 -8.96
CA ALA A 19 10.69 -7.35 -10.34
C ALA A 19 9.62 -6.54 -11.08
N MET A 20 8.52 -6.21 -10.41
CA MET A 20 7.51 -5.31 -10.95
C MET A 20 8.09 -3.91 -11.22
N ALA A 21 8.83 -3.34 -10.25
CA ALA A 21 9.49 -2.06 -10.41
C ALA A 21 10.48 -2.06 -11.60
N ARG A 22 11.35 -3.08 -11.69
CA ARG A 22 12.31 -3.23 -12.80
C ARG A 22 11.63 -3.38 -14.15
N ALA A 23 10.58 -4.21 -14.23
CA ALA A 23 9.88 -4.45 -15.49
C ALA A 23 9.20 -3.18 -16.03
N LEU A 24 8.61 -2.39 -15.14
CA LEU A 24 7.98 -1.12 -15.50
C LEU A 24 8.99 -0.02 -15.80
N ALA A 25 10.07 0.08 -15.01
CA ALA A 25 11.15 1.01 -15.28
C ALA A 25 11.79 0.73 -16.65
N GLU A 26 12.00 -0.54 -17.00
CA GLU A 26 12.50 -0.92 -18.34
C GLU A 26 11.50 -0.57 -19.44
N ARG A 27 10.18 -0.72 -19.20
CA ARG A 27 9.17 -0.31 -20.18
C ARG A 27 9.21 1.21 -20.43
N VAL A 28 9.26 2.01 -19.36
CA VAL A 28 9.42 3.46 -19.47
C VAL A 28 10.73 3.82 -20.16
N ALA A 29 11.84 3.16 -19.81
CA ALA A 29 13.13 3.35 -20.45
C ALA A 29 13.08 3.04 -21.96
N SER A 30 12.41 1.96 -22.38
CA SER A 30 12.20 1.65 -23.81
C SER A 30 11.47 2.77 -24.53
N ILE A 31 10.39 3.32 -23.95
CA ILE A 31 9.65 4.44 -24.54
C ILE A 31 10.56 5.67 -24.69
N VAL A 32 11.31 6.03 -23.65
CA VAL A 32 12.25 7.16 -23.68
C VAL A 32 13.33 6.93 -24.74
N ARG A 33 13.93 5.75 -24.81
CA ARG A 33 14.95 5.41 -25.84
C ARG A 33 14.39 5.50 -27.25
N GLU A 34 13.20 4.95 -27.49
CA GLU A 34 12.53 4.98 -28.80
C GLU A 34 12.22 6.41 -29.25
N LYS A 35 11.68 7.23 -28.34
CA LYS A 35 11.38 8.64 -28.61
C LYS A 35 12.65 9.47 -28.85
N ASN A 36 13.68 9.29 -28.03
CA ASN A 36 14.97 9.94 -28.23
C ASN A 36 15.59 9.57 -29.59
N ALA A 37 15.55 8.28 -29.96
CA ALA A 37 16.06 7.81 -31.25
C ALA A 37 15.29 8.39 -32.45
N ALA A 38 13.99 8.65 -32.28
CA ALA A 38 13.15 9.31 -33.28
C ALA A 38 13.29 10.86 -33.27
N GLY A 39 14.00 11.43 -32.29
CA GLY A 39 14.05 12.88 -32.07
C GLY A 39 12.71 13.48 -31.61
N GLU A 40 11.82 12.66 -31.06
CA GLU A 40 10.52 13.03 -30.54
C GLU A 40 10.56 13.24 -29.02
N TRP A 41 9.50 13.86 -28.48
CA TRP A 41 9.28 13.97 -27.04
C TRP A 41 8.60 12.71 -26.50
N ALA A 42 9.07 12.21 -25.36
CA ALA A 42 8.33 11.22 -24.57
C ALA A 42 7.48 11.94 -23.53
N THR A 43 6.18 11.65 -23.48
CA THR A 43 5.26 12.26 -22.51
C THR A 43 4.78 11.23 -21.50
N LEU A 44 5.10 11.42 -20.22
CA LEU A 44 4.84 10.47 -19.14
C LEU A 44 3.82 11.02 -18.14
N GLY A 45 2.81 10.21 -17.82
CA GLY A 45 1.88 10.44 -16.72
C GLY A 45 2.38 9.75 -15.45
N LEU A 46 2.53 10.47 -14.34
CA LEU A 46 3.18 9.98 -13.12
C LEU A 46 2.27 10.03 -11.89
N ALA A 47 2.36 9.00 -11.05
CA ALA A 47 1.65 8.86 -9.78
C ALA A 47 2.56 9.12 -8.57
N THR A 48 1.98 9.47 -7.43
CA THR A 48 2.71 9.60 -6.16
C THR A 48 2.44 8.41 -5.24
N GLY A 49 2.88 8.50 -3.97
CA GLY A 49 2.65 7.48 -2.93
C GLY A 49 3.75 6.44 -2.82
N SER A 50 3.56 5.44 -1.97
CA SER A 50 4.61 4.46 -1.65
C SER A 50 4.86 3.42 -2.76
N THR A 51 3.83 3.09 -3.54
CA THR A 51 3.88 2.04 -4.56
C THR A 51 4.86 2.31 -5.71
N PRO A 52 4.93 3.53 -6.31
CA PRO A 52 5.84 3.79 -7.43
C PRO A 52 7.31 4.04 -7.03
N ILE A 53 7.64 4.18 -5.73
CA ILE A 53 9.01 4.50 -5.28
C ILE A 53 10.05 3.50 -5.80
N GLY A 54 9.71 2.20 -5.82
CA GLY A 54 10.61 1.18 -6.35
C GLY A 54 10.93 1.41 -7.84
N LEU A 55 9.93 1.80 -8.64
CA LEU A 55 10.08 2.11 -10.06
C LEU A 55 10.97 3.35 -10.24
N TYR A 56 10.73 4.41 -9.46
CA TYR A 56 11.53 5.65 -9.51
C TYR A 56 13.01 5.40 -9.22
N ARG A 57 13.32 4.58 -8.21
CA ARG A 57 14.69 4.19 -7.91
C ARG A 57 15.36 3.46 -9.07
N GLU A 58 14.63 2.59 -9.77
CA GLU A 58 15.18 1.88 -10.94
C GLU A 58 15.36 2.81 -12.14
N LEU A 59 14.47 3.79 -12.38
CA LEU A 59 14.68 4.80 -13.42
C LEU A 59 15.92 5.65 -13.15
N ILE A 60 16.12 6.06 -11.89
CA ILE A 60 17.32 6.79 -11.47
C ILE A 60 18.58 5.94 -11.70
N ARG A 61 18.52 4.64 -11.38
CA ARG A 61 19.61 3.71 -11.65
C ARG A 61 19.92 3.62 -13.14
N ILE A 62 18.90 3.41 -13.98
CA ILE A 62 19.04 3.33 -15.45
C ILE A 62 19.61 4.65 -16.01
N HIS A 63 19.15 5.80 -15.54
CA HIS A 63 19.69 7.11 -15.93
C HIS A 63 21.20 7.21 -15.63
N ARG A 64 21.59 6.94 -14.37
CA ARG A 64 22.97 7.13 -13.89
C ARG A 64 23.95 6.08 -14.42
N GLU A 65 23.53 4.83 -14.51
CA GLU A 65 24.41 3.70 -14.83
C GLU A 65 24.40 3.35 -16.33
N GLU A 66 23.28 3.54 -17.02
CA GLU A 66 23.10 3.18 -18.43
C GLU A 66 23.01 4.39 -19.37
N GLY A 67 22.97 5.60 -18.82
CA GLY A 67 23.00 6.85 -19.59
C GLY A 67 21.70 7.17 -20.31
N LEU A 68 20.55 6.75 -19.75
CA LEU A 68 19.24 7.10 -20.32
C LEU A 68 18.99 8.62 -20.19
N ASP A 69 18.83 9.31 -21.31
CA ASP A 69 18.64 10.76 -21.35
C ASP A 69 17.16 11.16 -21.19
N PHE A 70 16.88 11.98 -20.17
CA PHE A 70 15.54 12.54 -19.88
C PHE A 70 15.35 13.98 -20.40
N SER A 71 16.30 14.55 -21.14
CA SER A 71 16.23 15.92 -21.66
C SER A 71 15.04 16.20 -22.58
N ARG A 72 14.50 15.17 -23.26
CA ARG A 72 13.30 15.20 -24.12
C ARG A 72 12.10 14.46 -23.52
N VAL A 73 12.01 14.44 -22.20
CA VAL A 73 10.86 13.89 -21.49
C VAL A 73 10.02 15.03 -20.94
N ARG A 74 8.70 14.97 -21.15
CA ARG A 74 7.69 15.80 -20.47
C ARG A 74 6.90 14.95 -19.50
N THR A 75 6.56 15.50 -18.34
CA THR A 75 5.81 14.75 -17.31
C THR A 75 4.58 15.50 -16.85
N PHE A 76 3.47 14.77 -16.68
CA PHE A 76 2.23 15.25 -16.10
C PHE A 76 1.89 14.39 -14.88
N ASN A 77 1.77 14.99 -13.69
CA ASN A 77 1.33 14.29 -12.50
C ASN A 77 -0.20 14.25 -12.40
N LEU A 78 -0.72 13.16 -11.82
CA LEU A 78 -2.17 12.95 -11.70
C LEU A 78 -2.89 14.00 -10.86
N ASP A 79 -2.26 14.53 -9.81
CA ASP A 79 -2.95 15.29 -8.78
C ASP A 79 -2.01 16.15 -7.92
N GLU A 80 -2.60 17.08 -7.18
CA GLU A 80 -2.03 17.80 -6.04
C GLU A 80 -3.17 18.17 -5.07
N TYR A 81 -2.87 18.19 -3.77
CA TYR A 81 -3.83 18.64 -2.76
C TYR A 81 -4.21 20.12 -2.94
N TYR A 82 -5.40 20.52 -2.46
CA TYR A 82 -5.88 21.90 -2.57
C TYR A 82 -6.51 22.44 -1.28
N PRO A 83 -6.11 23.65 -0.82
CA PRO A 83 -4.90 24.35 -1.23
C PRO A 83 -3.64 23.60 -0.74
N MET A 84 -2.54 23.72 -1.48
CA MET A 84 -1.25 23.14 -1.08
C MET A 84 -0.10 24.04 -1.50
N ASP A 85 0.78 24.34 -0.54
CA ASP A 85 2.04 25.03 -0.81
C ASP A 85 3.07 24.03 -1.39
N PRO A 86 3.73 24.34 -2.53
CA PRO A 86 4.65 23.40 -3.18
C PRO A 86 5.92 23.10 -2.36
N GLY A 87 6.24 23.89 -1.33
CA GLY A 87 7.32 23.64 -0.38
C GLY A 87 6.91 22.79 0.83
N SER A 88 5.60 22.58 1.03
CA SER A 88 5.06 21.73 2.09
C SER A 88 5.61 20.31 2.01
N HIS A 89 5.85 19.68 3.17
CA HIS A 89 6.29 18.29 3.23
C HIS A 89 5.29 17.32 2.58
N ASN A 90 4.01 17.70 2.59
CA ASN A 90 2.91 16.89 2.06
C ASN A 90 2.57 17.18 0.59
N SER A 91 3.26 18.13 -0.05
CA SER A 91 3.02 18.46 -1.46
C SER A 91 3.55 17.38 -2.40
N TYR A 92 2.77 17.07 -3.42
CA TYR A 92 3.17 16.18 -4.50
C TYR A 92 4.23 16.80 -5.42
N VAL A 93 4.28 18.14 -5.54
CA VAL A 93 5.43 18.85 -6.15
C VAL A 93 6.72 18.46 -5.43
N ARG A 94 6.77 18.67 -4.10
CA ARG A 94 7.96 18.35 -3.30
C ARG A 94 8.30 16.87 -3.36
N TYR A 95 7.30 16.00 -3.19
CA TYR A 95 7.48 14.55 -3.27
C TYR A 95 8.18 14.14 -4.57
N MET A 96 7.73 14.63 -5.72
CA MET A 96 8.30 14.22 -7.01
C MET A 96 9.71 14.76 -7.23
N TRP A 97 10.00 15.98 -6.79
CA TRP A 97 11.36 16.54 -6.85
C TRP A 97 12.35 15.77 -5.96
N GLU A 98 11.93 15.36 -4.77
CA GLU A 98 12.77 14.59 -3.84
C GLU A 98 12.98 13.14 -4.29
N ASN A 99 11.96 12.50 -4.89
CA ASN A 99 12.01 11.07 -5.21
C ASN A 99 12.39 10.75 -6.66
N LEU A 100 12.36 11.73 -7.58
CA LEU A 100 12.57 11.46 -9.00
C LEU A 100 13.28 12.60 -9.75
N PHE A 101 12.63 13.75 -9.90
CA PHE A 101 13.00 14.73 -10.94
C PHE A 101 14.42 15.27 -10.78
N LYS A 102 14.83 15.59 -9.55
CA LYS A 102 16.19 16.06 -9.27
C LYS A 102 17.26 15.05 -9.71
N GLU A 103 16.96 13.76 -9.52
CA GLU A 103 17.92 12.68 -9.75
C GLU A 103 17.98 12.22 -11.21
N LEU A 104 16.97 12.58 -12.02
CA LEU A 104 16.96 12.37 -13.47
C LEU A 104 17.52 13.55 -14.26
N GLU A 105 17.85 14.66 -13.59
CA GLU A 105 18.28 15.92 -14.22
C GLU A 105 17.28 16.42 -15.29
N ILE A 106 15.99 16.13 -15.11
CA ILE A 106 14.94 16.57 -16.03
C ILE A 106 14.82 18.11 -15.98
N PRO A 107 14.74 18.80 -17.13
CA PRO A 107 14.53 20.25 -17.14
C PRO A 107 13.22 20.62 -16.42
N PRO A 108 13.23 21.55 -15.44
CA PRO A 108 12.05 21.91 -14.66
C PRO A 108 10.84 22.35 -15.51
N GLU A 109 11.09 22.99 -16.65
CA GLU A 109 10.07 23.43 -17.61
C GLU A 109 9.32 22.29 -18.29
N ASN A 110 9.87 21.07 -18.24
CA ASN A 110 9.24 19.87 -18.79
C ASN A 110 8.39 19.12 -17.75
N VAL A 111 8.39 19.58 -16.50
CA VAL A 111 7.65 18.97 -15.40
C VAL A 111 6.37 19.75 -15.14
N THR A 112 5.24 19.06 -15.10
CA THR A 112 3.93 19.66 -14.83
C THR A 112 3.19 18.88 -13.74
N VAL A 113 3.02 19.51 -12.59
CA VAL A 113 2.22 19.01 -11.46
C VAL A 113 1.08 20.00 -11.23
N PRO A 114 -0.15 19.56 -10.89
CA PRO A 114 -1.23 20.50 -10.58
C PRO A 114 -0.83 21.51 -9.50
N ASP A 115 -1.22 22.77 -9.65
CA ASP A 115 -0.81 23.88 -8.80
C ASP A 115 -1.85 24.10 -7.69
N GLY A 116 -1.51 23.63 -6.49
CA GLY A 116 -2.33 23.78 -5.28
C GLY A 116 -2.49 25.22 -4.78
N THR A 117 -1.88 26.22 -5.42
CA THR A 117 -1.92 27.64 -5.01
C THR A 117 -2.84 28.50 -5.88
N VAL A 118 -3.41 27.93 -6.95
CA VAL A 118 -4.29 28.63 -7.88
C VAL A 118 -5.50 29.23 -7.15
N PRO A 119 -5.84 30.51 -7.37
CA PRO A 119 -7.03 31.12 -6.77
C PRO A 119 -8.31 30.36 -7.15
N LYS A 120 -9.24 30.18 -6.19
CA LYS A 120 -10.50 29.45 -6.43
C LYS A 120 -11.30 29.94 -7.66
N GLY A 121 -11.22 31.23 -7.98
CA GLY A 121 -11.92 31.83 -9.14
C GLY A 121 -11.35 31.40 -10.50
N ASP A 122 -10.10 30.94 -10.54
CA ASP A 122 -9.37 30.61 -11.76
C ASP A 122 -9.24 29.08 -11.97
N LEU A 123 -9.73 28.27 -11.02
CA LEU A 123 -9.57 26.81 -11.03
C LEU A 123 -10.14 26.14 -12.28
N ASP A 124 -11.31 26.57 -12.75
CA ASP A 124 -11.94 25.99 -13.94
C ASP A 124 -11.10 26.22 -15.20
N GLU A 125 -10.51 27.42 -15.33
CA GLU A 125 -9.64 27.76 -16.45
C GLU A 125 -8.30 27.02 -16.34
N TYR A 126 -7.73 26.96 -15.13
CA TYR A 126 -6.52 26.20 -14.83
C TYR A 126 -6.65 24.71 -15.17
N CYS A 127 -7.76 24.08 -14.77
CA CYS A 127 -7.97 22.67 -15.06
C CYS A 127 -8.10 22.41 -16.58
N ARG A 128 -8.77 23.29 -17.31
CA ARG A 128 -8.86 23.20 -18.79
C ARG A 128 -7.49 23.40 -19.45
N SER A 129 -6.67 24.32 -18.96
CA SER A 129 -5.34 24.56 -19.51
C SER A 129 -4.40 23.39 -19.24
N TYR A 130 -4.57 22.68 -18.12
CA TYR A 130 -3.85 21.44 -17.82
C TYR A 130 -4.12 20.35 -18.87
N ASP A 131 -5.39 20.08 -19.19
CA ASP A 131 -5.75 19.12 -20.24
C ASP A 131 -5.28 19.59 -21.64
N ALA A 132 -5.40 20.89 -21.93
CA ALA A 132 -4.92 21.44 -23.20
C ALA A 132 -3.39 21.29 -23.35
N ALA A 133 -2.62 21.43 -22.27
CA ALA A 133 -1.17 21.22 -22.29
C ALA A 133 -0.80 19.75 -22.58
N ILE A 134 -1.60 18.79 -22.10
CA ILE A 134 -1.44 17.37 -22.43
C ILE A 134 -1.72 17.14 -23.92
N GLU A 135 -2.79 17.73 -24.45
CA GLU A 135 -3.13 17.63 -25.88
C GLU A 135 -2.04 18.27 -26.77
N GLU A 136 -1.52 19.45 -26.41
CA GLU A 136 -0.43 20.14 -27.11
C GLU A 136 0.88 19.33 -27.08
N ALA A 137 1.10 18.54 -26.03
CA ALA A 137 2.22 17.61 -25.95
C ALA A 137 2.07 16.35 -26.83
N GLY A 138 0.93 16.18 -27.51
CA GLY A 138 0.64 15.01 -28.34
C GLY A 138 0.08 13.81 -27.56
N GLY A 139 -0.50 14.08 -26.39
CA GLY A 139 -1.03 13.09 -25.46
C GLY A 139 0.04 12.35 -24.66
N ILE A 140 -0.40 11.59 -23.66
CA ILE A 140 0.49 10.83 -22.77
C ILE A 140 0.87 9.50 -23.42
N ASP A 141 2.16 9.24 -23.60
CA ASP A 141 2.66 7.98 -24.16
C ASP A 141 2.53 6.83 -23.16
N PHE A 142 2.78 7.11 -21.88
CA PHE A 142 2.71 6.12 -20.81
C PHE A 142 2.19 6.74 -19.52
N MET A 143 1.11 6.18 -18.99
CA MET A 143 0.46 6.62 -17.75
C MET A 143 0.67 5.60 -16.64
N LEU A 144 1.34 6.03 -15.57
CA LEU A 144 1.53 5.27 -14.35
C LEU A 144 0.43 5.60 -13.35
N LEU A 145 -0.29 4.58 -12.87
CA LEU A 145 -1.38 4.72 -11.90
C LEU A 145 -1.14 3.88 -10.65
N GLY A 146 -1.62 4.36 -9.52
CA GLY A 146 -1.94 3.54 -8.35
C GLY A 146 -3.44 3.27 -8.25
N ILE A 147 -3.85 2.47 -7.25
CA ILE A 147 -5.27 2.27 -6.91
C ILE A 147 -5.51 2.49 -5.43
N GLY A 148 -6.49 3.33 -5.10
CA GLY A 148 -6.98 3.56 -3.74
C GLY A 148 -7.70 2.35 -3.14
N ARG A 149 -7.92 2.32 -1.82
CA ARG A 149 -8.76 1.26 -1.21
C ARG A 149 -10.23 1.33 -1.68
N SER A 150 -10.69 2.52 -2.07
CA SER A 150 -12.00 2.74 -2.71
C SER A 150 -12.03 2.37 -4.19
N GLY A 151 -10.86 2.20 -4.82
CA GLY A 151 -10.73 1.94 -6.25
C GLY A 151 -10.65 3.20 -7.11
N HIS A 152 -10.40 4.36 -6.49
CA HIS A 152 -10.01 5.57 -7.20
C HIS A 152 -8.69 5.40 -7.96
N ILE A 153 -8.55 6.16 -9.04
CA ILE A 153 -7.30 6.40 -9.79
C ILE A 153 -7.06 7.92 -9.83
N GLY A 154 -5.87 8.36 -9.45
CA GLY A 154 -5.70 9.74 -8.98
C GLY A 154 -6.66 10.02 -7.80
N PHE A 155 -7.29 11.20 -7.74
CA PHE A 155 -8.39 11.48 -6.81
C PHE A 155 -9.79 11.35 -7.45
N ASN A 156 -9.95 10.51 -8.48
CA ASN A 156 -11.27 10.18 -9.03
C ASN A 156 -12.03 9.24 -8.08
N GLU A 157 -12.65 9.83 -7.05
CA GLU A 157 -13.38 9.16 -5.97
C GLU A 157 -14.63 8.39 -6.46
N PRO A 158 -15.22 7.52 -5.61
CA PRO A 158 -16.47 6.85 -5.93
C PRO A 158 -17.55 7.82 -6.42
N GLY A 159 -18.06 7.57 -7.63
CA GLY A 159 -19.04 8.43 -8.28
C GLY A 159 -18.47 9.30 -9.41
N SER A 160 -17.15 9.34 -9.61
CA SER A 160 -16.53 10.08 -10.70
C SER A 160 -17.03 9.61 -12.08
N PRO A 161 -17.52 10.53 -12.94
CA PRO A 161 -17.94 10.21 -14.30
C PRO A 161 -16.77 9.71 -15.15
N ARG A 162 -17.04 8.84 -16.11
CA ARG A 162 -16.02 8.37 -17.07
C ARG A 162 -15.48 9.51 -17.93
N GLU A 163 -16.34 10.48 -18.23
CA GLU A 163 -16.07 11.63 -19.09
C GLU A 163 -15.41 12.79 -18.33
N SER A 164 -15.07 12.61 -17.04
CA SER A 164 -14.46 13.67 -16.26
C SER A 164 -13.11 14.06 -16.84
N ARG A 165 -12.91 15.38 -16.96
CA ARG A 165 -11.65 16.03 -17.32
C ARG A 165 -10.94 16.49 -16.05
N THR A 166 -9.78 17.13 -16.16
CA THR A 166 -9.09 17.68 -14.98
C THR A 166 -10.04 18.60 -14.21
N HIS A 167 -10.12 18.44 -12.89
CA HIS A 167 -11.07 19.18 -12.06
C HIS A 167 -10.65 19.22 -10.59
N LEU A 168 -11.27 20.13 -9.83
CA LEU A 168 -11.25 20.11 -8.37
C LEU A 168 -12.22 19.04 -7.84
N VAL A 169 -11.78 18.24 -6.88
CA VAL A 169 -12.57 17.18 -6.26
C VAL A 169 -12.51 17.27 -4.74
N PHE A 170 -13.61 16.89 -4.07
CA PHE A 170 -13.61 16.67 -2.63
C PHE A 170 -13.14 15.26 -2.31
N LEU A 171 -12.19 15.14 -1.38
CA LEU A 171 -11.62 13.85 -1.00
C LEU A 171 -12.59 13.05 -0.14
N ASP A 172 -12.73 11.75 -0.45
CA ASP A 172 -13.55 10.86 0.37
C ASP A 172 -12.89 10.63 1.74
N SER A 173 -13.72 10.38 2.75
CA SER A 173 -13.28 9.98 4.09
C SER A 173 -12.24 8.85 4.09
N ILE A 174 -12.38 7.83 3.24
CA ILE A 174 -11.44 6.72 3.18
C ILE A 174 -10.07 7.14 2.62
N THR A 175 -10.06 8.08 1.67
CA THR A 175 -8.85 8.65 1.08
C THR A 175 -8.14 9.54 2.09
N ARG A 176 -8.89 10.36 2.84
CA ARG A 176 -8.33 11.15 3.94
C ARG A 176 -7.77 10.25 5.04
N ALA A 177 -8.46 9.17 5.40
CA ALA A 177 -7.96 8.19 6.35
C ALA A 177 -6.69 7.46 5.86
N ASP A 178 -6.57 7.19 4.55
CA ASP A 178 -5.37 6.61 3.94
C ASP A 178 -4.16 7.56 3.97
N ALA A 179 -4.40 8.86 3.81
CA ALA A 179 -3.35 9.89 3.84
C ALA A 179 -3.01 10.35 5.27
N ALA A 180 -3.84 10.03 6.27
CA ALA A 180 -3.73 10.58 7.62
C ALA A 180 -2.36 10.38 8.27
N SER A 181 -1.68 9.26 8.01
CA SER A 181 -0.33 9.02 8.53
C SER A 181 0.68 10.05 8.03
N ASP A 182 0.56 10.44 6.76
CA ASP A 182 1.48 11.36 6.11
C ASP A 182 1.22 12.80 6.59
N PHE A 183 -0.03 13.10 6.94
CA PHE A 183 -0.48 14.40 7.47
C PHE A 183 -0.50 14.47 9.01
N PHE A 184 0.00 13.45 9.70
CA PHE A 184 0.06 13.40 11.17
C PHE A 184 -1.33 13.54 11.84
N GLY A 185 -2.38 13.08 11.16
CA GLY A 185 -3.77 13.20 11.58
C GLY A 185 -4.68 13.40 10.38
N GLU A 186 -5.88 12.80 10.42
CA GLU A 186 -6.86 12.94 9.34
C GLU A 186 -7.37 14.38 9.22
N GLU A 187 -7.49 15.07 10.36
CA GLU A 187 -7.90 16.47 10.47
C GLU A 187 -6.97 17.45 9.73
N ASN A 188 -5.73 17.03 9.48
CA ASN A 188 -4.73 17.83 8.76
C ASN A 188 -4.73 17.55 7.25
N VAL A 189 -5.42 16.50 6.80
CA VAL A 189 -5.53 16.19 5.37
C VAL A 189 -6.49 17.18 4.71
N PRO A 190 -6.06 17.87 3.63
CA PRO A 190 -6.92 18.77 2.87
C PRO A 190 -8.24 18.11 2.46
N LEU A 191 -9.29 18.93 2.34
CA LEU A 191 -10.62 18.45 1.96
C LEU A 191 -10.78 18.33 0.44
N GLU A 192 -9.96 19.06 -0.32
CA GLU A 192 -10.06 19.17 -1.76
C GLU A 192 -8.70 18.80 -2.40
N ALA A 193 -8.71 18.41 -3.66
CA ALA A 193 -7.53 18.21 -4.49
C ALA A 193 -7.85 18.58 -5.94
N ILE A 194 -6.82 18.95 -6.72
CA ILE A 194 -6.92 19.03 -8.18
C ILE A 194 -6.44 17.69 -8.73
N THR A 195 -7.21 17.10 -9.65
CA THR A 195 -6.84 15.79 -10.23
C THR A 195 -7.19 15.72 -11.72
N MET A 196 -6.36 15.01 -12.47
CA MET A 196 -6.67 14.54 -13.81
C MET A 196 -7.95 13.70 -13.77
N GLY A 197 -8.91 14.02 -14.64
CA GLY A 197 -10.13 13.26 -14.74
C GLY A 197 -9.93 11.88 -15.37
N VAL A 198 -10.96 11.02 -15.27
CA VAL A 198 -10.96 9.68 -15.85
C VAL A 198 -10.75 9.74 -17.36
N ALA A 199 -11.38 10.68 -18.08
CA ALA A 199 -11.20 10.82 -19.52
C ALA A 199 -9.76 11.21 -19.87
N SER A 200 -9.17 12.14 -19.12
CA SER A 200 -7.78 12.57 -19.32
C SER A 200 -6.79 11.41 -19.09
N ILE A 201 -7.06 10.53 -18.11
CA ILE A 201 -6.28 9.30 -17.90
C ILE A 201 -6.48 8.30 -19.05
N MET A 202 -7.72 8.11 -19.50
CA MET A 202 -8.10 7.15 -20.54
C MET A 202 -7.62 7.54 -21.95
N ASP A 203 -7.23 8.81 -22.16
CA ASP A 203 -6.67 9.29 -23.43
C ASP A 203 -5.16 8.93 -23.59
N ALA A 204 -4.52 8.37 -22.56
CA ALA A 204 -3.14 7.90 -22.64
C ALA A 204 -2.98 6.72 -23.63
N LYS A 205 -1.82 6.60 -24.28
CA LYS A 205 -1.56 5.52 -25.26
C LYS A 205 -1.32 4.17 -24.60
N GLU A 206 -0.75 4.18 -23.39
CA GLU A 206 -0.47 3.00 -22.56
C GLU A 206 -0.72 3.35 -21.09
N ILE A 207 -1.37 2.44 -20.36
CA ILE A 207 -1.65 2.60 -18.93
C ILE A 207 -1.09 1.40 -18.16
N ALA A 208 -0.29 1.69 -17.13
CA ALA A 208 0.17 0.72 -16.15
C ALA A 208 -0.36 1.09 -14.77
N LEU A 209 -1.25 0.26 -14.21
CA LEU A 209 -1.73 0.41 -12.83
C LEU A 209 -0.99 -0.56 -11.92
N LEU A 210 -0.43 -0.05 -10.82
CA LEU A 210 0.28 -0.84 -9.82
C LEU A 210 -0.57 -1.00 -8.56
N ALA A 211 -0.60 -2.22 -8.02
CA ALA A 211 -1.15 -2.48 -6.70
C ALA A 211 -0.31 -3.51 -5.96
N THR A 212 0.01 -3.19 -4.70
CA THR A 212 0.84 -4.04 -3.84
C THR A 212 0.20 -4.21 -2.47
N GLY A 213 0.34 -5.40 -1.89
CA GLY A 213 -0.16 -5.71 -0.57
C GLY A 213 -1.60 -6.23 -0.53
N GLU A 214 -1.87 -7.07 0.47
CA GLU A 214 -3.16 -7.77 0.63
C GLU A 214 -4.34 -6.82 0.83
N HIS A 215 -4.11 -5.66 1.45
CA HIS A 215 -5.12 -4.63 1.66
C HIS A 215 -5.72 -4.07 0.35
N LYS A 216 -5.10 -4.33 -0.80
CA LYS A 216 -5.63 -3.96 -2.13
C LYS A 216 -6.35 -5.13 -2.84
N ALA A 217 -6.27 -6.36 -2.34
CA ALA A 217 -6.71 -7.55 -3.07
C ALA A 217 -8.20 -7.52 -3.47
N ARG A 218 -9.06 -7.16 -2.52
CA ARG A 218 -10.51 -7.04 -2.75
C ARG A 218 -10.85 -6.01 -3.83
N ILE A 219 -10.26 -4.82 -3.75
CA ILE A 219 -10.56 -3.74 -4.68
C ILE A 219 -9.96 -3.99 -6.06
N VAL A 220 -8.78 -4.60 -6.14
CA VAL A 220 -8.17 -5.06 -7.39
C VAL A 220 -9.08 -6.07 -8.08
N ARG A 221 -9.55 -7.09 -7.36
CA ARG A 221 -10.51 -8.06 -7.92
C ARG A 221 -11.77 -7.37 -8.44
N ARG A 222 -12.33 -6.43 -7.67
CA ARG A 222 -13.50 -5.63 -8.10
C ARG A 222 -13.20 -4.82 -9.37
N ALA A 223 -12.01 -4.24 -9.49
CA ALA A 223 -11.57 -3.42 -10.60
C ALA A 223 -11.37 -4.24 -11.89
N VAL A 224 -10.86 -5.47 -11.81
CA VAL A 224 -10.51 -6.27 -13.00
C VAL A 224 -11.54 -7.33 -13.38
N GLU A 225 -12.31 -7.90 -12.43
CA GLU A 225 -13.29 -8.97 -12.71
C GLU A 225 -14.75 -8.48 -12.68
N GLY A 226 -15.02 -7.39 -11.95
CA GLY A 226 -16.37 -6.88 -11.74
C GLY A 226 -16.88 -6.03 -12.91
N GLU A 227 -18.14 -5.62 -12.84
CA GLU A 227 -18.76 -4.75 -13.84
C GLU A 227 -18.22 -3.32 -13.79
N VAL A 228 -18.14 -2.65 -14.93
CA VAL A 228 -17.74 -1.24 -14.99
C VAL A 228 -18.76 -0.40 -14.22
N HIS A 229 -18.30 0.39 -13.24
CA HIS A 229 -19.18 1.17 -12.36
C HIS A 229 -18.47 2.44 -11.83
N PRO A 230 -19.17 3.60 -11.76
CA PRO A 230 -18.60 4.86 -11.29
C PRO A 230 -18.06 4.84 -9.86
N ASP A 231 -18.64 4.03 -8.97
CA ASP A 231 -18.13 3.87 -7.60
C ASP A 231 -16.71 3.29 -7.51
N VAL A 232 -16.19 2.71 -8.61
CA VAL A 232 -14.84 2.14 -8.69
C VAL A 232 -14.22 2.60 -9.99
N ALA A 233 -13.65 3.80 -10.00
CA ALA A 233 -13.09 4.43 -11.21
C ALA A 233 -12.07 3.55 -11.94
N ALA A 234 -11.28 2.74 -11.21
CA ALA A 234 -10.35 1.77 -11.80
C ALA A 234 -11.02 0.74 -12.73
N THR A 235 -12.33 0.50 -12.60
CA THR A 235 -13.08 -0.38 -13.53
C THR A 235 -13.18 0.19 -14.93
N TYR A 236 -13.08 1.51 -15.12
CA TYR A 236 -13.12 2.13 -16.45
C TYR A 236 -11.93 1.70 -17.32
N LEU A 237 -10.80 1.34 -16.70
CA LEU A 237 -9.60 0.85 -17.37
C LEU A 237 -9.84 -0.47 -18.13
N GLN A 238 -10.90 -1.22 -17.80
CA GLN A 238 -11.32 -2.40 -18.58
C GLN A 238 -11.67 -2.04 -20.03
N GLY A 239 -12.08 -0.80 -20.28
CA GLY A 239 -12.40 -0.30 -21.62
C GLY A 239 -11.22 0.32 -22.36
N HIS A 240 -10.02 0.33 -21.78
CA HIS A 240 -8.83 0.92 -22.40
C HIS A 240 -8.10 -0.12 -23.26
N PRO A 241 -7.74 0.19 -24.53
CA PRO A 241 -7.15 -0.79 -25.44
C PRO A 241 -5.76 -1.30 -25.01
N ASN A 242 -5.04 -0.51 -24.20
CA ASN A 242 -3.68 -0.82 -23.76
C ASN A 242 -3.48 -0.53 -22.26
N ALA A 243 -4.37 -1.05 -21.40
CA ALA A 243 -4.21 -0.98 -19.95
C ALA A 243 -3.74 -2.33 -19.38
N THR A 244 -2.79 -2.27 -18.44
CA THR A 244 -2.28 -3.44 -17.72
C THR A 244 -2.21 -3.17 -16.22
N PHE A 245 -2.73 -4.11 -15.43
CA PHE A 245 -2.62 -4.12 -13.97
C PHE A 245 -1.42 -4.98 -13.58
N TYR A 246 -0.47 -4.39 -12.86
CA TYR A 246 0.70 -5.04 -12.31
C TYR A 246 0.49 -5.24 -10.80
N LEU A 247 0.48 -6.50 -10.38
CA LEU A 247 0.14 -6.90 -9.03
C LEU A 247 1.30 -7.68 -8.41
N ASP A 248 1.53 -7.49 -7.12
CA ASP A 248 2.25 -8.51 -6.34
C ASP A 248 1.33 -9.67 -5.96
N ARG A 249 1.91 -10.76 -5.44
CA ARG A 249 1.14 -11.93 -4.99
C ARG A 249 0.05 -11.55 -3.97
N PRO A 250 0.33 -10.77 -2.90
CA PRO A 250 -0.70 -10.31 -1.97
C PRO A 250 -1.87 -9.56 -2.61
N ALA A 251 -1.62 -8.57 -3.49
CA ALA A 251 -2.68 -7.81 -4.15
C ALA A 251 -3.48 -8.65 -5.16
N SER A 252 -2.93 -9.77 -5.63
CA SER A 252 -3.64 -10.72 -6.48
C SER A 252 -4.42 -11.80 -5.73
N ALA A 253 -4.32 -11.84 -4.40
CA ALA A 253 -4.75 -12.99 -3.59
C ALA A 253 -6.25 -13.32 -3.73
N GLU A 254 -7.10 -12.32 -4.01
CA GLU A 254 -8.54 -12.50 -4.18
C GLU A 254 -8.98 -12.72 -5.64
N LEU A 255 -8.09 -12.63 -6.63
CA LEU A 255 -8.44 -12.91 -8.02
C LEU A 255 -8.98 -14.34 -8.14
N THR A 256 -10.00 -14.55 -8.97
CA THR A 256 -10.66 -15.84 -9.15
C THR A 256 -9.63 -16.92 -9.57
N ARG A 257 -8.69 -16.61 -10.46
CA ARG A 257 -7.64 -17.56 -10.87
C ARG A 257 -6.61 -17.88 -9.78
N VAL A 258 -6.56 -17.10 -8.70
CA VAL A 258 -5.66 -17.29 -7.56
C VAL A 258 -6.40 -17.95 -6.39
N ALA A 259 -7.48 -17.32 -5.93
CA ALA A 259 -8.26 -17.76 -4.77
C ALA A 259 -9.11 -19.01 -5.05
N THR A 260 -9.71 -19.08 -6.24
CA THR A 260 -10.74 -20.09 -6.58
C THR A 260 -10.58 -20.65 -8.00
N PRO A 261 -9.37 -21.10 -8.40
CA PRO A 261 -9.08 -21.50 -9.79
C PRO A 261 -9.94 -22.66 -10.29
N TRP A 262 -10.50 -23.48 -9.41
CA TRP A 262 -11.46 -24.54 -9.76
C TRP A 262 -12.78 -24.02 -10.33
N LEU A 263 -13.10 -22.74 -10.16
CA LEU A 263 -14.24 -22.10 -10.82
C LEU A 263 -14.00 -21.78 -12.29
N LEU A 264 -12.74 -21.80 -12.73
CA LEU A 264 -12.33 -21.49 -14.10
C LEU A 264 -12.18 -22.75 -14.96
N GLY A 265 -11.78 -23.86 -14.35
CA GLY A 265 -11.58 -25.13 -15.03
C GLY A 265 -10.94 -26.19 -14.13
N GLU A 266 -10.40 -27.22 -14.75
CA GLU A 266 -9.68 -28.27 -14.04
C GLU A 266 -8.39 -27.72 -13.42
N VAL A 267 -8.09 -28.21 -12.21
CA VAL A 267 -6.89 -27.83 -11.45
C VAL A 267 -6.19 -29.07 -10.93
N GLU A 268 -4.87 -28.96 -10.77
CA GLU A 268 -4.11 -29.96 -10.03
C GLU A 268 -4.42 -29.85 -8.53
N TRP A 269 -4.86 -30.96 -7.94
CA TRP A 269 -5.16 -31.03 -6.51
C TRP A 269 -3.92 -31.48 -5.72
N TYR A 270 -3.36 -30.57 -4.94
CA TYR A 270 -2.33 -30.84 -3.94
C TYR A 270 -2.79 -30.39 -2.54
N PRO A 271 -2.18 -30.89 -1.45
CA PRO A 271 -2.75 -30.77 -0.11
C PRO A 271 -3.15 -29.37 0.35
N ARG A 272 -2.37 -28.35 -0.04
CA ARG A 272 -2.68 -26.94 0.27
C ARG A 272 -3.93 -26.46 -0.47
N ARG A 273 -4.05 -26.72 -1.78
CA ARG A 273 -5.20 -26.30 -2.59
C ARG A 273 -6.49 -26.99 -2.18
N GLU A 274 -6.43 -28.26 -1.80
CA GLU A 274 -7.58 -28.99 -1.25
C GLU A 274 -8.09 -28.30 0.02
N THR A 275 -7.17 -27.91 0.91
CA THR A 275 -7.50 -27.22 2.17
C THR A 275 -8.16 -25.87 1.88
N GLU A 276 -7.59 -25.07 0.98
CA GLU A 276 -8.13 -23.77 0.55
C GLU A 276 -9.54 -23.92 -0.04
N ALA A 277 -9.75 -24.89 -0.94
CA ALA A 277 -11.05 -25.12 -1.58
C ALA A 277 -12.15 -25.54 -0.61
N VAL A 278 -11.82 -26.40 0.37
CA VAL A 278 -12.81 -26.90 1.34
C VAL A 278 -13.14 -25.85 2.40
N ILE A 279 -12.17 -25.02 2.81
CA ILE A 279 -12.43 -23.85 3.66
C ILE A 279 -13.34 -22.86 2.93
N TRP A 280 -13.01 -22.55 1.67
CA TRP A 280 -13.83 -21.69 0.83
C TRP A 280 -15.26 -22.23 0.70
N LEU A 281 -15.42 -23.52 0.39
CA LEU A 281 -16.73 -24.16 0.27
C LEU A 281 -17.51 -24.08 1.60
N SER A 282 -16.86 -24.38 2.72
CA SER A 282 -17.42 -24.29 4.07
C SER A 282 -17.97 -22.90 4.39
N GLN A 283 -17.21 -21.85 4.06
CA GLN A 283 -17.63 -20.46 4.24
C GLN A 283 -18.78 -20.10 3.30
N LEU A 284 -18.69 -20.50 2.02
CA LEU A 284 -19.70 -20.20 1.01
C LEU A 284 -21.08 -20.75 1.36
N VAL A 285 -21.17 -22.00 1.84
CA VAL A 285 -22.44 -22.64 2.18
C VAL A 285 -22.85 -22.48 3.65
N GLY A 286 -22.00 -21.85 4.48
CA GLY A 286 -22.25 -21.64 5.90
C GLY A 286 -22.31 -22.93 6.74
N ARG A 287 -21.55 -23.97 6.36
CA ARG A 287 -21.50 -25.26 7.08
C ARG A 287 -20.08 -25.56 7.54
N SER A 288 -19.91 -26.25 8.66
CA SER A 288 -18.59 -26.71 9.10
C SER A 288 -18.01 -27.74 8.11
N ILE A 289 -16.68 -27.81 8.01
CA ILE A 289 -15.95 -28.71 7.11
C ILE A 289 -16.48 -30.15 7.18
N LEU A 290 -16.68 -30.68 8.39
CA LEU A 290 -17.15 -32.06 8.58
C LEU A 290 -18.61 -32.30 8.15
N ARG A 291 -19.40 -31.24 7.91
CA ARG A 291 -20.80 -31.31 7.49
C ARG A 291 -21.02 -31.00 6.00
N LEU A 292 -19.94 -30.83 5.23
CA LEU A 292 -20.04 -30.63 3.78
C LEU A 292 -20.48 -31.93 3.10
N SER A 293 -21.55 -31.85 2.33
CA SER A 293 -22.11 -32.99 1.59
C SER A 293 -21.54 -33.06 0.18
N THR A 294 -21.62 -34.22 -0.47
CA THR A 294 -21.24 -34.35 -1.90
C THR A 294 -21.98 -33.38 -2.81
N LYS A 295 -23.23 -33.01 -2.48
CA LYS A 295 -23.98 -32.00 -3.23
C LYS A 295 -23.31 -30.64 -3.17
N ASP A 296 -22.84 -30.23 -1.98
CA ASP A 296 -22.16 -28.94 -1.79
C ASP A 296 -20.91 -28.84 -2.69
N TYR A 297 -20.12 -29.92 -2.78
CA TYR A 297 -18.97 -29.97 -3.69
C TYR A 297 -19.37 -29.90 -5.18
N ARG A 298 -20.39 -30.65 -5.59
CA ARG A 298 -20.82 -30.71 -7.00
C ARG A 298 -21.38 -29.38 -7.49
N ASP A 299 -22.22 -28.74 -6.69
CA ASP A 299 -22.85 -27.46 -7.03
C ASP A 299 -21.84 -26.31 -7.16
N ASN A 300 -20.62 -26.49 -6.62
CA ASN A 300 -19.59 -25.46 -6.52
C ASN A 300 -18.29 -25.83 -7.26
N HIS A 301 -18.40 -26.63 -8.33
CA HIS A 301 -17.29 -26.98 -9.23
C HIS A 301 -16.13 -27.76 -8.58
N LEU A 302 -16.39 -28.48 -7.49
CA LEU A 302 -15.39 -29.29 -6.78
C LEU A 302 -15.59 -30.80 -6.97
N SER A 303 -16.35 -31.22 -7.99
CA SER A 303 -16.59 -32.63 -8.32
C SER A 303 -15.31 -33.43 -8.51
N SER A 304 -14.28 -32.85 -9.15
CA SER A 304 -12.98 -33.49 -9.35
C SER A 304 -12.24 -33.77 -8.04
N LEU A 305 -12.41 -32.90 -7.04
CA LEU A 305 -11.79 -33.09 -5.72
C LEU A 305 -12.43 -34.28 -5.01
N VAL A 306 -13.76 -34.38 -5.05
CA VAL A 306 -14.46 -35.54 -4.49
C VAL A 306 -14.09 -36.82 -5.23
N ALA A 307 -14.00 -36.78 -6.56
CA ALA A 307 -13.61 -37.95 -7.36
C ALA A 307 -12.21 -38.46 -6.99
N LYS A 308 -11.24 -37.58 -6.72
CA LYS A 308 -9.88 -37.94 -6.28
C LYS A 308 -9.87 -38.72 -4.96
N HIS A 309 -10.75 -38.34 -4.03
CA HIS A 309 -10.80 -38.90 -2.67
C HIS A 309 -11.89 -39.96 -2.48
N GLY A 310 -12.71 -40.21 -3.50
CA GLY A 310 -13.81 -41.18 -3.51
C GLY A 310 -15.10 -40.68 -2.83
N SER A 311 -15.02 -39.89 -1.76
CA SER A 311 -16.18 -39.38 -1.03
C SER A 311 -15.95 -37.99 -0.44
N ALA A 312 -17.03 -37.28 -0.11
CA ALA A 312 -16.91 -35.97 0.55
C ALA A 312 -16.41 -36.14 2.00
N GLU A 313 -16.84 -37.20 2.67
CA GLU A 313 -16.47 -37.57 4.04
C GLU A 313 -14.95 -37.73 4.19
N THR A 314 -14.31 -38.39 3.22
CA THR A 314 -12.84 -38.56 3.17
C THR A 314 -12.13 -37.20 3.05
N VAL A 315 -12.51 -36.37 2.07
CA VAL A 315 -11.92 -35.04 1.88
C VAL A 315 -12.08 -34.18 3.13
N ASN A 316 -13.29 -34.16 3.70
CA ASN A 316 -13.63 -33.39 4.89
C ASN A 316 -12.74 -33.78 6.07
N GLY A 317 -12.59 -35.08 6.31
CA GLY A 317 -11.74 -35.62 7.39
C GLY A 317 -10.28 -35.21 7.23
N ASP A 318 -9.73 -35.37 6.03
CA ASP A 318 -8.34 -35.04 5.73
C ASP A 318 -8.06 -33.54 5.87
N VAL A 319 -8.96 -32.69 5.37
CA VAL A 319 -8.82 -31.23 5.51
C VAL A 319 -8.99 -30.81 6.97
N PHE A 320 -9.99 -31.33 7.68
CA PHE A 320 -10.21 -31.03 9.09
C PHE A 320 -8.98 -31.37 9.94
N ASN A 321 -8.41 -32.56 9.74
CA ASN A 321 -7.20 -32.99 10.45
C ASN A 321 -6.00 -32.08 10.15
N ARG A 322 -5.82 -31.67 8.88
CA ARG A 322 -4.77 -30.71 8.49
C ARG A 322 -4.95 -29.35 9.15
N VAL A 323 -6.16 -28.83 9.22
CA VAL A 323 -6.46 -27.53 9.87
C VAL A 323 -6.22 -27.61 11.38
N ILE A 324 -6.77 -28.63 12.05
CA ILE A 324 -6.61 -28.83 13.50
C ILE A 324 -5.14 -29.05 13.90
N ALA A 325 -4.36 -29.74 13.06
CA ALA A 325 -2.93 -29.94 13.32
C ALA A 325 -2.15 -28.62 13.41
N ARG A 326 -2.57 -27.56 12.68
CA ARG A 326 -1.94 -26.23 12.77
C ARG A 326 -2.25 -25.53 14.10
N ILE A 327 -3.47 -25.70 14.61
CA ILE A 327 -3.89 -25.15 15.90
C ILE A 327 -3.20 -25.86 17.06
N ARG A 328 -3.04 -27.18 16.97
CA ARG A 328 -2.31 -27.98 17.98
C ARG A 328 -0.81 -27.66 18.02
N GLY A 329 -0.26 -27.02 16.98
CA GLY A 329 1.15 -26.68 16.86
C GLY A 329 2.06 -27.90 16.68
N LYS A 330 3.38 -27.67 16.59
CA LYS A 330 4.35 -28.76 16.70
C LYS A 330 4.35 -29.26 18.15
N SER A 331 4.26 -30.57 18.33
CA SER A 331 4.30 -31.20 19.67
C SER A 331 5.57 -30.90 20.47
N ARG A 332 6.62 -30.38 19.84
CA ARG A 332 7.87 -29.94 20.49
C ARG A 332 8.40 -28.67 19.85
N LEU A 333 8.35 -27.57 20.59
CA LEU A 333 9.14 -26.37 20.28
C LEU A 333 10.62 -26.61 20.59
N PRO A 334 11.55 -25.85 20.00
CA PRO A 334 12.98 -25.93 20.32
C PRO A 334 13.25 -25.83 21.82
N SER A 335 14.36 -26.40 22.28
CA SER A 335 14.84 -26.34 23.66
C SER A 335 16.36 -26.23 23.66
N GLY A 336 16.91 -25.40 24.56
CA GLY A 336 18.36 -25.17 24.66
C GLY A 336 19.00 -24.54 23.42
N ARG A 337 18.24 -23.76 22.63
CA ARG A 337 18.72 -23.08 21.42
C ARG A 337 18.78 -21.57 21.63
N ARG A 338 19.52 -20.89 20.74
CA ARG A 338 19.42 -19.45 20.53
C ARG A 338 18.34 -19.18 19.49
N VAL A 339 17.41 -18.29 19.80
CA VAL A 339 16.26 -17.96 18.95
C VAL A 339 16.20 -16.45 18.76
N LEU A 340 16.25 -16.00 17.51
CA LEU A 340 16.02 -14.60 17.14
C LEU A 340 14.60 -14.45 16.63
N VAL A 341 13.84 -13.55 17.22
CA VAL A 341 12.47 -13.21 16.82
C VAL A 341 12.49 -11.81 16.23
N PHE A 342 12.00 -11.67 15.00
CA PHE A 342 11.79 -10.37 14.38
C PHE A 342 10.36 -9.92 14.68
N SER A 343 10.24 -8.86 15.49
CA SER A 343 8.95 -8.31 15.88
C SER A 343 8.71 -6.96 15.20
N PRO A 344 7.55 -6.75 14.56
CA PRO A 344 7.21 -5.44 13.99
C PRO A 344 6.84 -4.43 15.09
N HIS A 345 6.31 -4.87 16.23
CA HIS A 345 5.80 -4.00 17.30
C HIS A 345 5.74 -4.73 18.66
N PRO A 346 6.05 -4.07 19.80
CA PRO A 346 5.93 -4.66 21.14
C PRO A 346 4.58 -5.33 21.44
N ASP A 347 3.46 -4.71 21.06
CA ASP A 347 2.13 -5.28 21.28
C ASP A 347 1.92 -6.64 20.60
N ASP A 348 2.55 -6.89 19.45
CA ASP A 348 2.44 -8.16 18.73
C ASP A 348 3.11 -9.31 19.50
N ASP A 349 4.13 -9.01 20.30
CA ASP A 349 4.80 -9.99 21.15
C ASP A 349 3.85 -10.52 22.21
N VAL A 350 2.93 -9.69 22.71
CA VAL A 350 1.96 -10.09 23.73
C VAL A 350 0.69 -10.66 23.10
N ILE A 351 0.10 -9.95 22.13
CA ILE A 351 -1.23 -10.25 21.57
C ILE A 351 -1.16 -11.45 20.61
N SER A 352 -0.13 -11.50 19.76
CA SER A 352 -0.06 -12.44 18.64
C SER A 352 0.84 -13.64 18.95
N MET A 353 2.00 -13.40 19.57
CA MET A 353 3.06 -14.40 19.73
C MET A 353 3.35 -14.80 21.18
N GLY A 354 2.66 -14.22 22.18
CA GLY A 354 3.07 -14.33 23.58
C GLY A 354 3.12 -15.75 24.11
N GLY A 355 2.16 -16.60 23.72
CA GLY A 355 2.16 -18.01 24.09
C GLY A 355 3.35 -18.79 23.53
N ILE A 356 3.81 -18.46 22.31
CA ILE A 356 4.98 -19.11 21.70
C ILE A 356 6.26 -18.58 22.32
N LEU A 357 6.39 -17.26 22.51
CA LEU A 357 7.55 -16.64 23.14
C LEU A 357 7.78 -17.21 24.54
N ARG A 358 6.73 -17.21 25.37
CA ARG A 358 6.77 -17.83 26.69
C ARG A 358 7.23 -19.27 26.63
N LYS A 359 6.69 -20.06 25.69
CA LYS A 359 7.05 -21.47 25.60
C LYS A 359 8.48 -21.69 25.14
N LEU A 360 9.02 -20.80 24.31
CA LEU A 360 10.44 -20.81 23.96
C LEU A 360 11.30 -20.53 25.19
N VAL A 361 10.93 -19.56 26.04
CA VAL A 361 11.68 -19.30 27.27
C VAL A 361 11.57 -20.47 28.26
N GLU A 362 10.37 -20.99 28.51
CA GLU A 362 10.15 -22.16 29.38
C GLU A 362 10.93 -23.41 28.92
N ASN A 363 11.22 -23.53 27.64
CA ASN A 363 12.03 -24.62 27.08
C ASN A 363 13.55 -24.39 27.25
N GLY A 364 13.97 -23.35 27.95
CA GLY A 364 15.37 -23.01 28.20
C GLY A 364 16.10 -22.51 26.97
N ASN A 365 15.40 -21.86 26.03
CA ASN A 365 16.05 -21.18 24.91
C ASN A 365 16.54 -19.78 25.34
N GLU A 366 17.63 -19.33 24.74
CA GLU A 366 18.08 -17.93 24.78
C GLU A 366 17.35 -17.18 23.66
N VAL A 367 16.36 -16.37 24.03
CA VAL A 367 15.49 -15.65 23.09
C VAL A 367 15.92 -14.19 22.99
N THR A 368 16.16 -13.71 21.78
CA THR A 368 16.38 -12.29 21.47
C THR A 368 15.26 -11.82 20.57
N VAL A 369 14.59 -10.72 20.95
CA VAL A 369 13.58 -10.08 20.10
C VAL A 369 14.17 -8.80 19.49
N ALA A 370 14.18 -8.73 18.17
CA ALA A 370 14.67 -7.60 17.40
C ALA A 370 13.48 -6.85 16.80
N TYR A 371 13.27 -5.62 17.26
CA TYR A 371 12.18 -4.75 16.80
C TYR A 371 12.55 -4.03 15.51
N GLN A 372 11.71 -4.16 14.50
CA GLN A 372 11.95 -3.62 13.16
C GLN A 372 11.39 -2.20 12.97
N THR A 373 11.59 -1.32 13.95
CA THR A 373 11.10 0.07 13.95
C THR A 373 12.19 1.05 14.36
N SER A 374 12.14 2.29 13.85
CA SER A 374 13.08 3.36 14.22
C SER A 374 12.86 3.88 15.65
N GLY A 375 11.72 3.52 16.27
CA GLY A 375 11.35 3.85 17.64
C GLY A 375 10.92 5.30 17.90
N ASN A 376 11.42 6.27 17.12
CA ASN A 376 11.06 7.68 17.26
C ASN A 376 9.90 8.14 16.37
N ILE A 377 9.64 7.47 15.24
CA ILE A 377 8.54 7.82 14.32
C ILE A 377 7.22 7.18 14.78
N ALA A 378 7.28 6.02 15.44
CA ALA A 378 6.11 5.22 15.80
C ALA A 378 5.45 5.62 17.13
N VAL A 379 6.02 6.57 17.88
CA VAL A 379 5.47 7.06 19.15
C VAL A 379 4.82 8.41 18.91
N PHE A 380 3.56 8.56 19.33
CA PHE A 380 2.80 9.76 19.08
C PHE A 380 3.13 10.86 20.11
N ASP A 381 2.90 12.13 19.73
CA ASP A 381 3.19 13.27 20.60
C ASP A 381 2.37 13.23 21.91
N HIS A 382 1.18 12.62 21.88
CA HIS A 382 0.37 12.44 23.09
C HIS A 382 1.00 11.48 24.10
N ASP A 383 1.73 10.45 23.64
CA ASP A 383 2.48 9.56 24.54
C ASP A 383 3.60 10.33 25.23
N VAL A 384 4.34 11.15 24.47
CA VAL A 384 5.38 12.02 25.04
C VAL A 384 4.80 12.93 26.11
N ARG A 385 3.66 13.59 25.85
CA ARG A 385 2.98 14.44 26.83
C ARG A 385 2.55 13.65 28.07
N ARG A 386 2.03 12.42 27.90
CA ARG A 386 1.66 11.52 28.99
C ARG A 386 2.85 11.15 29.87
N TYR A 387 3.99 10.79 29.29
CA TYR A 387 5.20 10.44 30.04
C TYR A 387 5.84 11.65 30.74
N LEU A 388 5.80 12.83 30.13
CA LEU A 388 6.22 14.07 30.79
C LEU A 388 5.32 14.40 31.99
N ASP A 389 4.01 14.28 31.86
CA ASP A 389 3.08 14.45 33.00
C ASP A 389 3.34 13.40 34.11
N PHE A 390 3.55 12.14 33.74
CA PHE A 390 3.92 11.08 34.69
C PHE A 390 5.20 11.42 35.45
N TYR A 391 6.25 11.84 34.74
CA TYR A 391 7.52 12.20 35.37
C TYR A 391 7.37 13.39 36.33
N GLN A 392 6.66 14.45 35.91
CA GLN A 392 6.43 15.63 36.75
C GLN A 392 5.67 15.29 38.04
N ARG A 393 4.63 14.45 37.94
CA ARG A 393 3.88 13.98 39.11
C ARG A 393 4.70 12.99 39.96
N GLY A 394 5.59 12.25 39.31
CA GLY A 394 6.48 11.27 39.94
C GLY A 394 7.62 11.88 40.74
N GLU A 395 8.10 13.08 40.40
CA GLU A 395 9.19 13.75 41.14
C GLU A 395 8.89 13.83 42.64
N ALA A 396 7.66 14.23 42.99
CA ALA A 396 7.20 14.32 44.38
C ALA A 396 7.14 12.96 45.10
N VAL A 397 6.85 11.88 44.37
CA VAL A 397 6.73 10.52 44.91
C VAL A 397 8.10 9.86 45.07
N LEU A 398 9.01 10.10 44.13
CA LEU A 398 10.33 9.47 44.08
C LEU A 398 11.40 10.23 44.88
N GLY A 399 11.05 11.37 45.48
CA GLY A 399 11.99 12.18 46.27
C GLY A 399 13.05 12.88 45.42
N ALA A 400 12.83 12.97 44.10
CA ALA A 400 13.60 13.86 43.25
C ALA A 400 13.21 15.30 43.58
N GLY A 401 14.18 16.19 43.76
CA GLY A 401 13.91 17.58 44.13
C GLY A 401 12.91 18.22 43.16
N ALA A 402 11.79 18.72 43.70
CA ALA A 402 10.72 19.32 42.90
C ALA A 402 11.27 20.43 41.99
N GLY A 403 11.09 20.28 40.68
CA GLY A 403 11.45 21.31 39.70
C GLY A 403 12.87 21.23 39.15
N ALA A 404 13.63 20.17 39.44
CA ALA A 404 14.97 19.97 38.85
C ALA A 404 14.93 19.84 37.31
N SER A 405 13.79 19.44 36.74
CA SER A 405 13.63 19.13 35.32
C SER A 405 12.63 20.03 34.58
N ASP A 406 11.97 20.96 35.29
CA ASP A 406 10.84 21.75 34.78
C ASP A 406 11.19 22.60 33.55
N GLY A 407 12.40 23.16 33.50
CA GLY A 407 12.86 23.98 32.37
C GLY A 407 12.93 23.19 31.05
N ARG A 408 13.63 22.05 31.06
CA ARG A 408 13.76 21.18 29.87
C ARG A 408 12.41 20.58 29.46
N MET A 409 11.58 20.21 30.42
CA MET A 409 10.24 19.70 30.13
C MET A 409 9.33 20.77 29.52
N GLY A 410 9.49 22.02 29.98
CA GLY A 410 8.84 23.19 29.38
C GLY A 410 9.25 23.38 27.91
N GLU A 411 10.55 23.34 27.62
CA GLU A 411 11.08 23.43 26.25
C GLU A 411 10.53 22.33 25.34
N ILE A 412 10.47 21.08 25.81
CA ILE A 412 9.92 19.96 25.04
C ILE A 412 8.42 20.15 24.79
N ARG A 413 7.65 20.58 25.80
CA ARG A 413 6.21 20.86 25.64
C ARG A 413 5.97 22.01 24.67
N GLU A 414 6.79 23.04 24.73
CA GLU A 414 6.71 24.19 23.84
C GLU A 414 7.09 23.82 22.40
N ALA A 415 8.13 23.01 22.22
CA ALA A 415 8.48 22.44 20.92
C ALA A 415 7.30 21.66 20.33
N LEU A 416 6.69 20.76 21.11
CA LEU A 416 5.51 19.99 20.71
C LEU A 416 4.25 20.85 20.47
N ALA A 417 4.18 22.07 21.03
CA ALA A 417 3.03 22.97 20.87
C ALA A 417 3.18 23.91 19.67
N ARG A 418 4.43 24.30 19.34
CA ARG A 418 4.75 25.15 18.18
C ARG A 418 4.91 24.37 16.89
N LYS A 419 5.16 23.06 17.00
CA LYS A 419 5.35 22.15 15.88
C LYS A 419 4.16 22.16 14.93
N ALA A 420 4.40 22.38 13.64
CA ALA A 420 3.38 22.19 12.62
C ALA A 420 3.16 20.68 12.36
N PRO A 421 1.94 20.25 11.99
CA PRO A 421 1.75 18.92 11.40
C PRO A 421 2.73 18.74 10.23
N GLY A 422 3.41 17.60 10.11
CA GLY A 422 4.45 17.44 9.09
C GLY A 422 5.88 17.57 9.60
N GLU A 423 6.08 18.37 10.64
CA GLU A 423 7.42 18.82 11.01
C GLU A 423 8.20 17.72 11.73
N VAL A 424 9.51 17.66 11.46
CA VAL A 424 10.40 16.70 12.13
C VAL A 424 10.54 17.10 13.60
N ASP A 425 10.39 16.14 14.50
CA ASP A 425 10.58 16.33 15.94
C ASP A 425 12.00 16.83 16.26
N THR A 426 12.12 17.67 17.29
CA THR A 426 13.45 18.07 17.79
C THR A 426 14.24 16.84 18.26
N PRO A 427 15.59 16.87 18.25
CA PRO A 427 16.40 15.75 18.71
C PRO A 427 16.02 15.22 20.11
N GLU A 428 15.58 16.10 21.01
CA GLU A 428 15.14 15.77 22.36
C GLU A 428 13.82 14.99 22.37
N VAL A 429 12.84 15.43 21.57
CA VAL A 429 11.56 14.73 21.41
C VAL A 429 11.79 13.35 20.79
N GLN A 430 12.64 13.26 19.76
CA GLN A 430 12.98 11.98 19.14
C GLN A 430 13.66 11.01 20.11
N ALA A 431 14.57 11.51 20.95
CA ALA A 431 15.22 10.72 21.98
C ALA A 431 14.21 10.20 23.01
N LEU A 432 13.27 11.03 23.45
CA LEU A 432 12.24 10.61 24.41
C LEU A 432 11.28 9.59 23.80
N LYS A 433 10.85 9.78 22.54
CA LYS A 433 10.05 8.80 21.80
C LYS A 433 10.75 7.45 21.68
N ARG A 434 12.06 7.44 21.36
CA ARG A 434 12.86 6.22 21.36
C ARG A 434 12.85 5.53 22.73
N VAL A 435 13.07 6.27 23.82
CA VAL A 435 13.06 5.71 25.19
C VAL A 435 11.71 5.12 25.55
N ILE A 436 10.61 5.79 25.19
CA ILE A 436 9.25 5.28 25.37
C ILE A 436 9.09 3.93 24.68
N ARG A 437 9.50 3.83 23.40
CA ARG A 437 9.42 2.58 22.65
C ARG A 437 10.28 1.46 23.25
N GLU A 438 11.48 1.78 23.71
CA GLU A 438 12.35 0.81 24.39
C GLU A 438 11.70 0.30 25.68
N ALA A 439 11.04 1.18 26.45
CA ALA A 439 10.33 0.79 27.66
C ALA A 439 9.11 -0.11 27.36
N GLU A 440 8.34 0.20 26.31
CA GLU A 440 7.23 -0.64 25.84
C GLU A 440 7.73 -2.03 25.41
N ALA A 441 8.83 -2.08 24.65
CA ALA A 441 9.49 -3.30 24.23
C ALA A 441 9.94 -4.18 25.41
N VAL A 442 10.55 -3.58 26.44
CA VAL A 442 10.95 -4.30 27.65
C VAL A 442 9.72 -4.83 28.39
N SER A 443 8.71 -4.00 28.60
CA SER A 443 7.49 -4.38 29.32
C SER A 443 6.72 -5.51 28.62
N ALA A 444 6.65 -5.47 27.28
CA ALA A 444 6.06 -6.54 26.48
C ALA A 444 6.78 -7.88 26.71
N LEU A 445 8.12 -7.88 26.70
CA LEU A 445 8.91 -9.09 26.93
C LEU A 445 8.76 -9.60 28.38
N GLU A 446 8.78 -8.72 29.38
CA GLU A 446 8.53 -9.10 30.78
C GLU A 446 7.18 -9.81 30.97
N SER A 447 6.17 -9.42 30.20
CA SER A 447 4.83 -10.03 30.28
C SER A 447 4.77 -11.48 29.75
N VAL A 448 5.69 -11.84 28.85
CA VAL A 448 5.76 -13.18 28.24
C VAL A 448 6.78 -14.10 28.91
N GLY A 449 7.56 -13.58 29.86
CA GLY A 449 8.54 -14.30 30.67
C GLY A 449 9.89 -14.40 29.98
#